data_AF-A0A2S9YKB7-F1
#
_entry.id   AF-A0A2S9YKB7-F1
#
_cell.length_a   1.000
_cell.length_b   1.000
_cell.length_c   1.000
_cell.angle_alpha   90.00
_cell.angle_beta   90.00
_cell.angle_gamma   90.00
#
_symmetry.space_group_name_H-M   'P 1'
#
loop_
_entity.id
_entity.type
_entity.pdbx_description
1 polymer ?
#
loop_
_entity_poly.entity_id
_entity_poly.type
_entity_poly.pdbx_seq_one_letter_code
_entity_poly.pdbx_strand_id
1 'polypeptide(L)'
;MLGHLDSGLPPYRFRSVHARASAFAGSLRALGASLLSAIEKRDAEQLSRIRSSQELEMLARIREVRVKQRDEAASAIVSLGAAQAAAVQRNTHYFQLFQTNLTAEEQQQFDAGAKAHEQRSAAQGLQLAASISSALPQINVFPPSVSFGGLQLANVMNMISSGFSYAAAEQDYKAGRAGLNSSFYRRAQDWDLQCRQAEFEAERLAQDIVAATIRLEIAERELDNHAKQVEHAQAVDAYMRTKFSNRELYDWMSSQLATLYFQTNQLAFDLAKRAERAYRHELAIDPAEPPIIKFGYWDSLHKGLLAGERLGHDLERLDLAYMDRDVRELELRKSVSLAEVDAEQLRSLRETGRCDFGIPEVLFDLDHPGHYMRRIRAVRLTIPAVSFMSIIFW
;
A
#
# COMPACT_ATOMS: atom_id res chain seq x y z
N MET A 1 42.80 -16.24 14.18
CA MET A 1 43.63 -17.18 14.97
C MET A 1 44.07 -16.51 16.27
N LEU A 2 43.18 -16.37 17.25
CA LEU A 2 43.55 -16.05 18.65
C LEU A 2 43.70 -17.38 19.40
N GLY A 3 44.55 -18.24 18.86
CA GLY A 3 44.89 -19.52 19.48
C GLY A 3 45.78 -19.23 20.68
N HIS A 4 45.33 -19.66 21.86
CA HIS A 4 46.14 -19.84 23.06
C HIS A 4 47.14 -18.71 23.38
N LEU A 5 46.64 -17.53 23.74
CA LEU A 5 47.39 -16.72 24.70
C LEU A 5 47.21 -17.39 26.06
N ASP A 6 48.18 -18.25 26.39
CA ASP A 6 48.26 -18.91 27.69
C ASP A 6 48.61 -17.90 28.78
N SER A 7 47.60 -17.13 29.21
CA SER A 7 47.69 -16.15 30.28
C SER A 7 47.78 -16.82 31.67
N GLY A 8 48.72 -17.75 31.84
CA GLY A 8 49.10 -18.37 33.11
C GLY A 8 47.96 -18.88 34.00
N LEU A 9 48.35 -19.25 35.22
CA LEU A 9 47.41 -19.55 36.30
C LEU A 9 46.83 -18.23 36.84
N PRO A 10 45.50 -18.12 37.01
CA PRO A 10 44.90 -16.93 37.60
C PRO A 10 45.32 -16.79 39.07
N PRO A 11 45.51 -15.56 39.59
CA PRO A 11 45.89 -15.34 40.98
C PRO A 11 44.76 -15.62 41.98
N TYR A 12 43.52 -15.71 41.50
CA TYR A 12 42.33 -15.93 42.31
C TYR A 12 41.80 -17.35 42.14
N ARG A 13 41.13 -17.85 43.19
CA ARG A 13 40.55 -19.19 43.24
C ARG A 13 39.35 -19.38 42.31
N PHE A 14 39.07 -20.62 41.93
CA PHE A 14 38.00 -21.01 41.01
C PHE A 14 36.68 -20.33 41.33
N ARG A 15 36.15 -20.52 42.54
CA ARG A 15 34.82 -19.97 42.92
C ARG A 15 34.72 -18.45 42.71
N SER A 16 35.80 -17.71 42.97
CA SER A 16 35.81 -16.25 42.79
C SER A 16 35.90 -15.82 41.33
N VAL A 17 36.69 -16.53 40.52
CA VAL A 17 36.84 -16.24 39.09
C VAL A 17 35.58 -16.67 38.33
N HIS A 18 35.02 -17.84 38.67
CA HIS A 18 33.78 -18.37 38.11
C HIS A 18 32.59 -17.45 38.37
N ALA A 19 32.39 -16.99 39.62
CA ALA A 19 31.30 -16.07 39.94
C ALA A 19 31.35 -14.80 39.07
N ARG A 20 32.56 -14.28 38.81
CA ARG A 20 32.75 -13.12 37.93
C ARG A 20 32.56 -13.48 36.45
N ALA A 21 33.03 -14.64 35.99
CA ALA A 21 32.78 -15.13 34.64
C ALA A 21 31.27 -15.26 34.34
N SER A 22 30.52 -15.83 35.28
CA SER A 22 29.08 -15.99 35.20
C SER A 22 28.35 -14.64 35.17
N ALA A 23 28.79 -13.66 35.97
CA ALA A 23 28.25 -12.30 35.90
C ALA A 23 28.48 -11.64 34.53
N PHE A 24 29.68 -11.79 33.94
CA PHE A 24 29.98 -11.27 32.60
C PHE A 24 29.17 -11.98 31.51
N ALA A 25 28.95 -13.30 31.63
CA ALA A 25 28.06 -14.03 30.73
C ALA A 25 26.60 -13.53 30.85
N GLY A 26 26.15 -13.17 32.06
CA GLY A 26 24.86 -12.51 32.29
C GLY A 26 24.76 -11.14 31.58
N SER A 27 25.77 -10.29 31.73
CA SER A 27 25.85 -9.02 31.00
C SER A 27 25.86 -9.21 29.49
N LEU A 28 26.54 -10.25 29.00
CA LEU A 28 26.58 -10.59 27.58
C LEU A 28 25.19 -10.99 27.07
N ARG A 29 24.45 -11.84 27.79
CA ARG A 29 23.05 -12.19 27.44
C ARG A 29 22.16 -10.94 27.36
N ALA A 30 22.27 -10.04 28.35
CA ALA A 30 21.50 -8.80 28.37
C ALA A 30 21.83 -7.88 27.18
N LEU A 31 23.12 -7.74 26.84
CA LEU A 31 23.54 -6.98 25.66
C LEU A 31 23.04 -7.62 24.37
N GLY A 32 23.09 -8.95 24.25
CA GLY A 32 22.55 -9.68 23.10
C GLY A 32 21.06 -9.42 22.88
N ALA A 33 20.26 -9.47 23.96
CA ALA A 33 18.83 -9.15 23.90
C ALA A 33 18.59 -7.68 23.52
N SER A 34 19.37 -6.74 24.06
CA SER A 34 19.26 -5.32 23.73
C SER A 34 19.61 -5.02 22.26
N LEU A 35 20.65 -5.71 21.73
CA LEU A 35 21.07 -5.60 20.35
C LEU A 35 19.99 -6.15 19.41
N LEU A 36 19.41 -7.31 19.74
CA LEU A 36 18.31 -7.88 18.97
C LEU A 36 17.12 -6.92 18.93
N SER A 37 16.71 -6.38 20.08
CA SER A 37 15.61 -5.40 20.15
C SER A 37 15.88 -4.14 19.33
N ALA A 38 17.13 -3.64 19.31
CA ALA A 38 17.50 -2.49 18.48
C ALA A 38 17.42 -2.81 16.98
N ILE A 39 17.86 -4.00 16.57
CA ILE A 39 17.77 -4.46 15.17
C ILE A 39 16.30 -4.59 14.75
N GLU A 40 15.46 -5.24 15.55
CA GLU A 40 14.03 -5.42 15.27
C GLU A 40 13.32 -4.07 15.12
N LYS A 41 13.57 -3.13 16.04
CA LYS A 41 12.98 -1.78 15.99
C LYS A 41 13.46 -1.00 14.77
N ARG A 42 14.74 -1.09 14.42
CA ARG A 42 15.28 -0.47 13.20
C ARG A 42 14.57 -0.99 11.95
N ASP A 43 14.43 -2.31 11.84
CA ASP A 43 13.84 -2.95 10.67
C ASP A 43 12.33 -2.65 10.59
N ALA A 44 11.63 -2.56 11.73
CA ALA A 44 10.24 -2.13 11.81
C ALA A 44 10.03 -0.66 11.40
N GLU A 45 10.89 0.25 11.85
CA GLU A 45 10.89 1.66 11.42
C GLU A 45 11.18 1.80 9.92
N GLN A 46 12.11 0.99 9.41
CA GLN A 46 12.42 0.96 7.98
C GLN A 46 11.21 0.50 7.16
N LEU A 47 10.53 -0.58 7.56
CA LEU A 47 9.32 -1.04 6.89
C LEU A 47 8.19 0.00 6.94
N SER A 48 8.03 0.67 8.09
CA SER A 48 7.01 1.72 8.25
C SER A 48 7.25 2.89 7.30
N ARG A 49 8.50 3.32 7.12
CA ARG A 49 8.87 4.36 6.14
C ARG A 49 8.62 3.94 4.70
N ILE A 50 8.91 2.69 4.35
CA ILE A 50 8.63 2.15 3.01
C ILE A 50 7.12 2.21 2.72
N ARG A 51 6.29 1.74 3.66
CA ARG A 51 4.83 1.78 3.54
C ARG A 51 4.31 3.20 3.36
N SER A 52 4.77 4.13 4.19
CA SER A 52 4.42 5.56 4.10
C SER A 52 4.79 6.16 2.73
N SER A 53 5.99 5.83 2.22
CA SER A 53 6.43 6.31 0.90
C SER A 53 5.59 5.72 -0.24
N GLN A 54 5.25 4.43 -0.18
CA GLN A 54 4.39 3.75 -1.15
C GLN A 54 2.94 4.27 -1.11
N GLU A 55 2.44 4.59 0.08
CA GLU A 55 1.11 5.19 0.26
C GLU A 55 1.04 6.56 -0.43
N LEU A 56 2.05 7.41 -0.23
CA LEU A 56 2.13 8.71 -0.91
C LEU A 56 2.18 8.58 -2.44
N GLU A 57 2.96 7.62 -2.95
CA GLU A 57 3.01 7.33 -4.39
C GLU A 57 1.64 6.89 -4.91
N MET A 58 0.96 5.99 -4.20
CA MET A 58 -0.36 5.51 -4.58
C MET A 58 -1.39 6.65 -4.55
N LEU A 59 -1.37 7.49 -3.53
CA LEU A 59 -2.26 8.65 -3.45
C LEU A 59 -2.01 9.64 -4.60
N ALA A 60 -0.76 9.82 -5.05
CA ALA A 60 -0.46 10.62 -6.23
C ALA A 60 -1.10 10.04 -7.50
N ARG A 61 -1.03 8.71 -7.69
CA ARG A 61 -1.68 8.04 -8.83
C ARG A 61 -3.20 8.11 -8.79
N ILE A 62 -3.81 7.96 -7.61
CA ILE A 62 -5.27 8.11 -7.45
C ILE A 62 -5.69 9.54 -7.81
N ARG A 63 -4.88 10.54 -7.44
CA ARG A 63 -5.17 11.94 -7.80
C ARG A 63 -5.27 12.13 -9.32
N GLU A 64 -4.37 11.52 -10.10
CA GLU A 64 -4.44 11.57 -11.57
C GLU A 64 -5.78 11.04 -12.10
N VAL A 65 -6.31 9.97 -11.51
CA VAL A 65 -7.62 9.42 -11.87
C VAL A 65 -8.76 10.35 -11.47
N ARG A 66 -8.72 10.93 -10.27
CA ARG A 66 -9.74 11.89 -9.80
C ARG A 66 -9.80 13.15 -10.66
N VAL A 67 -8.65 13.65 -11.11
CA VAL A 67 -8.58 14.77 -12.06
C VAL A 67 -9.31 14.41 -13.36
N LYS A 68 -9.05 13.22 -13.91
CA LYS A 68 -9.74 12.76 -15.13
C LYS A 68 -11.25 12.59 -14.94
N GLN A 69 -11.70 12.10 -13.78
CA GLN A 69 -13.13 11.98 -13.46
C GLN A 69 -13.83 13.34 -13.43
N ARG A 70 -13.18 14.36 -12.85
CA ARG A 70 -13.67 15.75 -12.89
C ARG A 70 -13.74 16.25 -14.34
N ASP A 71 -12.70 16.04 -15.12
CA ASP A 71 -12.64 16.51 -16.52
C ASP A 71 -13.70 15.82 -17.40
N GLU A 72 -13.93 14.52 -17.19
CA GLU A 72 -15.02 13.77 -17.83
C GLU A 72 -16.39 14.35 -17.47
N ALA A 73 -16.65 14.63 -16.18
CA ALA A 73 -17.90 15.24 -15.74
C ALA A 73 -18.11 16.63 -16.36
N ALA A 74 -17.05 17.44 -16.45
CA ALA A 74 -17.10 18.75 -17.10
C ALA A 74 -17.40 18.63 -18.60
N SER A 75 -16.80 17.65 -19.29
CA SER A 75 -17.06 17.39 -20.71
C SER A 75 -18.52 16.96 -20.96
N ALA A 76 -19.12 16.19 -20.05
CA ALA A 76 -20.52 15.78 -20.15
C ALA A 76 -21.47 16.98 -20.14
N ILE A 77 -21.21 18.01 -19.33
CA ILE A 77 -21.99 19.25 -19.30
C ILE A 77 -21.94 19.95 -20.67
N VAL A 78 -20.74 20.06 -21.26
CA VAL A 78 -20.57 20.67 -22.59
C VAL A 78 -21.35 19.90 -23.66
N SER A 79 -21.30 18.57 -23.64
CA SER A 79 -22.04 17.71 -24.57
C SER A 79 -23.56 17.88 -24.43
N LEU A 80 -24.08 17.90 -23.20
CA LEU A 80 -25.50 18.13 -22.94
C LEU A 80 -25.95 19.53 -23.34
N GLY A 81 -25.12 20.56 -23.13
CA GLY A 81 -25.39 21.92 -23.58
C GLY A 81 -25.51 22.01 -25.11
N ALA A 82 -24.65 21.32 -25.85
CA ALA A 82 -24.75 21.24 -27.31
C ALA A 82 -26.04 20.53 -27.77
N ALA A 83 -26.43 19.44 -27.09
CA ALA A 83 -27.67 18.73 -27.37
C ALA A 83 -28.91 19.61 -27.10
N GLN A 84 -28.90 20.38 -26.01
CA GLN A 84 -29.97 21.31 -25.67
C GLN A 84 -30.09 22.42 -26.72
N ALA A 85 -28.96 23.01 -27.14
CA ALA A 85 -28.96 24.03 -28.19
C ALA A 85 -29.56 23.50 -29.51
N ALA A 86 -29.27 22.24 -29.88
CA ALA A 86 -29.88 21.60 -31.04
C ALA A 86 -31.40 21.41 -30.88
N ALA A 87 -31.88 21.02 -29.69
CA ALA A 87 -33.32 20.91 -29.42
C ALA A 87 -34.04 22.27 -29.49
N VAL A 88 -33.44 23.31 -28.91
CA VAL A 88 -33.96 24.70 -28.98
C VAL A 88 -34.01 25.20 -30.43
N GLN A 89 -32.99 24.89 -31.24
CA GLN A 89 -32.98 25.24 -32.66
C GLN A 89 -34.11 24.52 -33.43
N ARG A 90 -34.35 23.23 -33.15
CA ARG A 90 -35.48 22.48 -33.74
C ARG A 90 -36.82 23.10 -33.36
N ASN A 91 -37.02 23.42 -32.08
CA ASN A 91 -38.23 24.09 -31.61
C ASN A 91 -38.45 25.42 -32.34
N THR A 92 -37.42 26.26 -32.40
CA THR A 92 -37.47 27.56 -33.10
C THR A 92 -37.84 27.40 -34.57
N HIS A 93 -37.26 26.41 -35.26
CA HIS A 93 -37.53 26.15 -36.67
C HIS A 93 -38.99 25.75 -36.91
N TYR A 94 -39.52 24.78 -36.15
CA TYR A 94 -40.91 24.34 -36.30
C TYR A 94 -41.91 25.41 -35.87
N PHE A 95 -41.57 26.21 -34.86
CA PHE A 95 -42.37 27.36 -34.46
C PHE A 95 -42.47 28.40 -35.58
N GLN A 96 -41.37 28.70 -36.28
CA GLN A 96 -41.38 29.59 -37.45
C GLN A 96 -42.22 29.04 -38.60
N LEU A 97 -42.13 27.74 -38.89
CA LEU A 97 -42.97 27.09 -39.90
C LEU A 97 -44.45 27.19 -39.54
N PHE A 98 -44.79 26.93 -38.27
CA PHE A 98 -46.16 27.03 -37.76
C PHE A 98 -46.72 28.46 -37.84
N GLN A 99 -45.92 29.47 -37.49
CA GLN A 99 -46.34 30.88 -37.59
C GLN A 99 -46.52 31.37 -39.03
N THR A 100 -45.68 30.89 -39.95
CA THR A 100 -45.76 31.28 -41.37
C THR A 100 -47.03 30.72 -42.03
N ASN A 101 -47.58 29.62 -41.50
CA ASN A 101 -48.81 28.97 -41.96
C ASN A 101 -48.74 28.57 -43.45
N LEU A 102 -49.39 29.31 -44.35
CA LEU A 102 -49.35 29.08 -45.79
C LEU A 102 -48.29 29.98 -46.43
N THR A 103 -47.41 29.41 -47.25
CA THR A 103 -46.48 30.24 -48.04
C THR A 103 -47.22 31.01 -49.14
N ALA A 104 -46.59 32.05 -49.69
CA ALA A 104 -47.17 32.84 -50.77
C ALA A 104 -47.50 31.98 -52.00
N GLU A 105 -46.66 30.99 -52.29
CA GLU A 105 -46.81 30.03 -53.39
C GLU A 105 -47.95 29.05 -53.13
N GLU A 106 -48.13 28.59 -51.90
CA GLU A 106 -49.25 27.71 -51.52
C GLU A 106 -50.59 28.46 -51.58
N GLN A 107 -50.59 29.72 -51.15
CA GLN A 107 -51.74 30.62 -51.30
C GLN A 107 -52.04 30.87 -52.78
N GLN A 108 -51.01 31.11 -53.60
CA GLN A 108 -51.15 31.27 -55.04
C GLN A 108 -51.71 30.01 -55.72
N GLN A 109 -51.28 28.81 -55.31
CA GLN A 109 -51.84 27.55 -55.83
C GLN A 109 -53.34 27.46 -55.53
N PHE A 110 -53.75 27.86 -54.33
CA PHE A 110 -55.15 27.88 -53.92
C PHE A 110 -55.97 28.88 -54.76
N ASP A 111 -55.45 30.10 -54.94
CA ASP A 111 -56.10 31.17 -55.69
C ASP A 111 -56.18 30.86 -57.19
N ALA A 112 -55.10 30.33 -57.77
CA ALA A 112 -55.05 29.90 -59.17
C ALA A 112 -56.03 28.75 -59.43
N GLY A 113 -56.13 27.80 -58.50
CA GLY A 113 -57.13 26.73 -58.54
C GLY A 113 -58.57 27.26 -58.51
N ALA A 114 -58.84 28.29 -57.71
CA ALA A 114 -60.15 28.95 -57.68
C ALA A 114 -60.47 29.71 -58.97
N LYS A 115 -59.53 30.47 -59.51
CA LYS A 115 -59.69 31.16 -60.80
C LYS A 115 -59.90 30.18 -61.96
N ALA A 116 -59.14 29.09 -61.99
CA ALA A 116 -59.30 28.05 -63.02
C ALA A 116 -60.68 27.39 -62.94
N HIS A 117 -61.20 27.17 -61.72
CA HIS A 117 -62.55 26.64 -61.52
C HIS A 117 -63.64 27.60 -62.01
N GLU A 118 -63.52 28.89 -61.69
CA GLU A 118 -64.45 29.93 -62.17
C GLU A 118 -64.52 29.96 -63.71
N GLN A 119 -63.35 29.94 -64.36
CA GLN A 119 -63.26 29.90 -65.83
C GLN A 119 -63.86 28.61 -66.42
N ARG A 120 -63.60 27.44 -65.80
CA ARG A 120 -64.19 26.17 -66.23
C ARG A 120 -65.71 26.15 -66.06
N SER A 121 -66.21 26.66 -64.93
CA SER A 121 -67.65 26.76 -64.67
C SER A 121 -68.34 27.69 -65.68
N ALA A 122 -67.73 28.83 -65.99
CA ALA A 122 -68.25 29.74 -67.02
C ALA A 122 -68.26 29.10 -68.41
N ALA A 123 -67.18 28.41 -68.80
CA ALA A 123 -67.10 27.71 -70.08
C ALA A 123 -68.14 26.57 -70.19
N GLN A 124 -68.32 25.77 -69.13
CA GLN A 124 -69.31 24.69 -69.10
C GLN A 124 -70.75 25.24 -69.08
N GLY A 125 -71.00 26.37 -68.40
CA GLY A 125 -72.29 27.07 -68.44
C GLY A 125 -72.63 27.58 -69.84
N LEU A 126 -71.66 28.17 -70.54
CA LEU A 126 -71.80 28.56 -71.95
C LEU A 126 -72.04 27.35 -72.86
N GLN A 127 -71.36 26.23 -72.62
CA GLN A 127 -71.55 25.00 -73.38
C GLN A 127 -72.95 24.39 -73.16
N LEU A 128 -73.48 24.45 -71.93
CA LEU A 128 -74.83 24.02 -71.62
C LEU A 128 -75.86 24.92 -72.33
N ALA A 129 -75.67 26.25 -72.28
CA ALA A 129 -76.51 27.21 -72.99
C ALA A 129 -76.46 27.01 -74.52
N ALA A 130 -75.28 26.75 -75.07
CA ALA A 130 -75.10 26.40 -76.48
C ALA A 130 -75.85 25.11 -76.83
N SER A 131 -75.80 24.10 -75.96
CA SER A 131 -76.52 22.81 -76.15
C SER A 131 -78.05 22.98 -76.10
N ILE A 132 -78.57 23.92 -75.30
CA ILE A 132 -79.99 24.30 -75.30
C ILE A 132 -80.35 24.99 -76.62
N SER A 133 -79.50 25.92 -77.08
CA SER A 133 -79.75 26.65 -78.33
C SER A 133 -79.73 25.74 -79.56
N SER A 134 -78.91 24.68 -79.57
CA SER A 134 -78.85 23.70 -80.65
C SER A 134 -79.96 22.64 -80.59
N ALA A 135 -80.64 22.49 -79.44
CA ALA A 135 -81.82 21.64 -79.27
C ALA A 135 -83.12 22.28 -79.81
N LEU A 136 -83.07 23.53 -80.27
CA LEU A 136 -84.19 24.17 -80.95
C LEU A 136 -84.32 23.62 -82.39
N PRO A 137 -85.54 23.30 -82.86
CA PRO A 137 -85.75 22.78 -84.22
C PRO A 137 -85.35 23.83 -85.27
N GLN A 138 -84.52 23.42 -86.24
CA GLN A 138 -84.19 24.25 -87.40
C GLN A 138 -85.42 24.30 -88.31
N ILE A 139 -85.95 25.50 -88.54
CA ILE A 139 -87.10 25.72 -89.42
C ILE A 139 -86.60 25.93 -90.85
N ASN A 140 -86.80 24.95 -91.72
CA ASN A 140 -86.55 25.10 -93.16
C ASN A 140 -87.75 25.80 -93.80
N VAL A 141 -87.50 26.91 -94.52
CA VAL A 141 -88.58 27.81 -94.98
C VAL A 141 -89.27 27.32 -96.27
N PHE A 142 -88.78 26.29 -96.98
CA PHE A 142 -89.50 25.72 -98.13
C PHE A 142 -89.00 24.30 -98.50
N PRO A 143 -89.83 23.22 -98.48
CA PRO A 143 -91.17 23.10 -97.88
C PRO A 143 -91.11 23.14 -96.33
N PRO A 144 -92.20 23.52 -95.64
CA PRO A 144 -92.19 23.55 -94.17
C PRO A 144 -92.15 22.12 -93.64
N SER A 145 -90.98 21.70 -93.17
CA SER A 145 -90.84 20.48 -92.38
C SER A 145 -90.19 20.84 -91.06
N VAL A 146 -90.86 20.46 -89.97
CA VAL A 146 -90.26 20.47 -88.63
C VAL A 146 -89.64 19.09 -88.46
N SER A 147 -88.34 18.95 -88.69
CA SER A 147 -87.67 17.67 -88.49
C SER A 147 -87.26 17.53 -87.02
N PHE A 148 -88.04 16.74 -86.28
CA PHE A 148 -87.64 16.24 -84.96
C PHE A 148 -87.13 14.81 -85.15
N GLY A 149 -85.82 14.62 -84.99
CA GLY A 149 -85.16 13.34 -85.30
C GLY A 149 -83.94 13.10 -84.42
N GLY A 150 -83.11 12.10 -84.78
CA GLY A 150 -81.97 11.63 -84.00
C GLY A 150 -80.97 12.72 -83.56
N LEU A 151 -80.84 13.81 -84.33
CA LEU A 151 -80.03 14.99 -83.99
C LEU A 151 -80.57 15.76 -82.78
N GLN A 152 -81.90 15.97 -82.70
CA GLN A 152 -82.52 16.68 -81.57
C GLN A 152 -82.49 15.82 -80.29
N LEU A 153 -82.69 14.51 -80.42
CA LEU A 153 -82.54 13.56 -79.32
C LEU A 153 -81.07 13.49 -78.83
N ALA A 154 -80.09 13.51 -79.74
CA ALA A 154 -78.67 13.57 -79.40
C ALA A 154 -78.31 14.88 -78.68
N ASN A 155 -78.88 16.02 -79.08
CA ASN A 155 -78.66 17.32 -78.41
C ASN A 155 -79.23 17.33 -76.99
N VAL A 156 -80.41 16.74 -76.76
CA VAL A 156 -80.99 16.57 -75.40
C VAL A 156 -80.14 15.62 -74.54
N MET A 157 -79.67 14.50 -75.08
CA MET A 157 -78.77 13.59 -74.37
C MET A 157 -77.40 14.23 -74.05
N ASN A 158 -76.86 15.04 -74.97
CA ASN A 158 -75.65 15.84 -74.76
C ASN A 158 -75.84 16.93 -73.69
N MET A 159 -77.02 17.53 -73.60
CA MET A 159 -77.38 18.48 -72.54
C MET A 159 -77.42 17.79 -71.17
N ILE A 160 -78.05 16.62 -71.07
CA ILE A 160 -78.09 15.83 -69.82
C ILE A 160 -76.67 15.40 -69.41
N SER A 161 -75.88 14.88 -70.36
CA SER A 161 -74.48 14.52 -70.15
C SER A 161 -73.61 15.70 -69.71
N SER A 162 -73.78 16.87 -70.33
CA SER A 162 -73.10 18.12 -69.95
C SER A 162 -73.49 18.58 -68.54
N GLY A 163 -74.77 18.44 -68.15
CA GLY A 163 -75.24 18.75 -66.81
C GLY A 163 -74.63 17.84 -65.73
N PHE A 164 -74.60 16.53 -65.97
CA PHE A 164 -73.91 15.58 -65.08
C PHE A 164 -72.39 15.82 -65.04
N SER A 165 -71.77 16.14 -66.17
CA SER A 165 -70.33 16.44 -66.25
C SER A 165 -69.98 17.73 -65.50
N TYR A 166 -70.83 18.76 -65.54
CA TYR A 166 -70.70 19.98 -64.75
C TYR A 166 -70.79 19.69 -63.24
N ALA A 167 -71.83 18.96 -62.82
CA ALA A 167 -72.01 18.58 -61.42
C ALA A 167 -70.86 17.70 -60.89
N ALA A 168 -70.34 16.78 -61.71
CA ALA A 168 -69.16 15.97 -61.37
C ALA A 168 -67.89 16.84 -61.24
N ALA A 169 -67.64 17.76 -62.18
CA ALA A 169 -66.49 18.66 -62.13
C ALA A 169 -66.53 19.61 -60.91
N GLU A 170 -67.72 20.07 -60.52
CA GLU A 170 -67.93 20.86 -59.30
C GLU A 170 -67.61 20.04 -58.05
N GLN A 171 -68.05 18.78 -57.99
CA GLN A 171 -67.76 17.89 -56.87
C GLN A 171 -66.27 17.54 -56.80
N ASP A 172 -65.61 17.34 -57.93
CA ASP A 172 -64.16 17.11 -58.02
C ASP A 172 -63.34 18.32 -57.54
N TYR A 173 -63.75 19.55 -57.90
CA TYR A 173 -63.10 20.76 -57.40
C TYR A 173 -63.24 20.92 -55.88
N LYS A 174 -64.46 20.71 -55.34
CA LYS A 174 -64.70 20.74 -53.89
C LYS A 174 -63.90 19.67 -53.16
N ALA A 175 -63.87 18.44 -53.69
CA ALA A 175 -63.08 17.34 -53.16
C ALA A 175 -61.57 17.67 -53.20
N GLY A 176 -61.06 18.21 -54.30
CA GLY A 176 -59.67 18.63 -54.46
C GLY A 176 -59.28 19.74 -53.49
N ARG A 177 -60.13 20.75 -53.30
CA ARG A 177 -59.90 21.81 -52.31
C ARG A 177 -59.94 21.31 -50.87
N ALA A 178 -60.91 20.46 -50.54
CA ALA A 178 -60.99 19.86 -49.21
C ALA A 178 -59.75 18.99 -48.93
N GLY A 179 -59.26 18.25 -49.93
CA GLY A 179 -58.03 17.46 -49.85
C GLY A 179 -56.79 18.33 -49.62
N LEU A 180 -56.62 19.42 -50.37
CA LEU A 180 -55.52 20.38 -50.18
C LEU A 180 -55.56 21.01 -48.79
N ASN A 181 -56.73 21.51 -48.36
CA ASN A 181 -56.88 22.14 -47.06
C ASN A 181 -56.61 21.14 -45.91
N SER A 182 -57.08 19.90 -46.04
CA SER A 182 -56.77 18.84 -45.08
C SER A 182 -55.28 18.52 -45.02
N SER A 183 -54.55 18.61 -46.14
CA SER A 183 -53.11 18.39 -46.18
C SER A 183 -52.35 19.46 -45.40
N PHE A 184 -52.69 20.74 -45.62
CA PHE A 184 -52.10 21.86 -44.85
C PHE A 184 -52.41 21.75 -43.36
N TYR A 185 -53.65 21.41 -43.02
CA TYR A 185 -54.06 21.26 -41.62
C TYR A 185 -53.31 20.12 -40.92
N ARG A 186 -53.20 18.94 -41.54
CA ARG A 186 -52.43 17.81 -40.97
C ARG A 186 -50.95 18.16 -40.82
N ARG A 187 -50.37 18.86 -41.79
CA ARG A 187 -48.98 19.33 -41.71
C ARG A 187 -48.77 20.32 -40.57
N ALA A 188 -49.70 21.25 -40.36
CA ALA A 188 -49.64 22.19 -39.25
C ALA A 188 -49.75 21.47 -37.89
N GLN A 189 -50.58 20.42 -37.79
CA GLN A 189 -50.63 19.56 -36.61
C GLN A 189 -49.30 18.83 -36.37
N ASP A 190 -48.66 18.31 -37.42
CA ASP A 190 -47.35 17.67 -37.31
C ASP A 190 -46.27 18.68 -36.86
N TRP A 191 -46.28 19.91 -37.38
CA TRP A 191 -45.36 20.97 -36.95
C TRP A 191 -45.57 21.39 -35.49
N ASP A 192 -46.83 21.54 -35.04
CA ASP A 192 -47.14 21.81 -33.63
C ASP A 192 -46.65 20.67 -32.73
N LEU A 193 -46.85 19.41 -33.13
CA LEU A 193 -46.35 18.25 -32.40
C LEU A 193 -44.81 18.27 -32.30
N GLN A 194 -44.11 18.50 -33.42
CA GLN A 194 -42.64 18.56 -33.45
C GLN A 194 -42.10 19.72 -32.62
N CYS A 195 -42.77 20.88 -32.67
CA CYS A 195 -42.45 22.05 -31.85
C CYS A 195 -42.52 21.70 -30.35
N ARG A 196 -43.63 21.13 -29.90
CA ARG A 196 -43.84 20.72 -28.50
C ARG A 196 -42.88 19.62 -28.05
N GLN A 197 -42.60 18.64 -28.92
CA GLN A 197 -41.62 17.58 -28.61
C GLN A 197 -40.22 18.17 -28.40
N ALA A 198 -39.80 19.09 -29.26
CA ALA A 198 -38.51 19.77 -29.12
C ALA A 198 -38.45 20.68 -27.88
N GLU A 199 -39.58 21.28 -27.47
CA GLU A 199 -39.70 22.04 -26.22
C GLU A 199 -39.46 21.14 -25.00
N PHE A 200 -40.22 20.04 -24.87
CA PHE A 200 -40.05 19.09 -23.77
C PHE A 200 -38.66 18.44 -23.75
N GLU A 201 -38.07 18.19 -24.91
CA GLU A 201 -36.70 17.68 -25.00
C GLU A 201 -35.69 18.70 -24.46
N ALA A 202 -35.85 19.99 -24.81
CA ALA A 202 -34.99 21.07 -24.31
C ALA A 202 -35.13 21.26 -22.79
N GLU A 203 -36.35 21.15 -22.25
CA GLU A 203 -36.61 21.19 -20.81
C GLU A 203 -36.00 20.00 -20.08
N ARG A 204 -36.14 18.78 -20.61
CA ARG A 204 -35.50 17.59 -20.04
C ARG A 204 -33.99 17.73 -20.02
N LEU A 205 -33.39 18.17 -21.13
CA LEU A 205 -31.94 18.39 -21.22
C LEU A 205 -31.46 19.47 -20.24
N ALA A 206 -32.28 20.48 -19.94
CA ALA A 206 -31.97 21.46 -18.90
C ALA A 206 -31.81 20.79 -17.52
N GLN A 207 -32.70 19.85 -17.18
CA GLN A 207 -32.61 19.09 -15.92
C GLN A 207 -31.42 18.12 -15.93
N ASP A 208 -31.13 17.49 -17.07
CA ASP A 208 -29.95 16.62 -17.22
C ASP A 208 -28.64 17.40 -17.03
N ILE A 209 -28.58 18.66 -17.52
CA ILE A 209 -27.45 19.57 -17.28
C ILE A 209 -27.29 19.85 -15.78
N VAL A 210 -28.38 20.16 -15.06
CA VAL A 210 -28.31 20.39 -13.60
C VAL A 210 -27.77 19.15 -12.88
N ALA A 211 -28.24 17.96 -13.24
CA ALA A 211 -27.73 16.71 -12.67
C ALA A 211 -26.24 16.48 -12.99
N ALA A 212 -25.79 16.82 -14.21
CA ALA A 212 -24.39 16.75 -14.60
C ALA A 212 -23.52 17.77 -13.85
N THR A 213 -24.02 18.98 -13.59
CA THR A 213 -23.35 19.98 -12.75
C THR A 213 -23.14 19.47 -11.33
N ILE A 214 -24.16 18.86 -10.73
CA ILE A 214 -24.02 18.25 -9.39
C ILE A 214 -22.96 17.14 -9.40
N ARG A 215 -22.87 16.33 -10.47
CA ARG A 215 -21.81 15.31 -10.60
C ARG A 215 -20.42 15.92 -10.68
N LEU A 216 -20.27 17.05 -11.38
CA LEU A 216 -19.00 17.79 -11.42
C LEU A 216 -18.64 18.30 -10.03
N GLU A 217 -19.57 18.93 -9.30
CA GLU A 217 -19.35 19.40 -7.94
C GLU A 217 -18.96 18.26 -6.97
N ILE A 218 -19.58 17.08 -7.11
CA ILE A 218 -19.19 15.87 -6.37
C ILE A 218 -17.75 15.48 -6.69
N ALA A 219 -17.38 15.41 -7.98
CA ALA A 219 -16.03 15.04 -8.39
C ALA A 219 -14.97 16.05 -7.91
N GLU A 220 -15.28 17.34 -7.92
CA GLU A 220 -14.42 18.39 -7.36
C GLU A 220 -14.26 18.22 -5.85
N ARG A 221 -15.36 17.99 -5.13
CA ARG A 221 -15.31 17.77 -3.68
C ARG A 221 -14.55 16.50 -3.31
N GLU A 222 -14.67 15.43 -4.09
CA GLU A 222 -13.86 14.22 -3.92
C GLU A 222 -12.37 14.48 -4.14
N LEU A 223 -12.01 15.33 -5.11
CA LEU A 223 -10.64 15.73 -5.35
C LEU A 223 -10.06 16.56 -4.20
N ASP A 224 -10.85 17.48 -3.63
CA ASP A 224 -10.47 18.24 -2.43
C ASP A 224 -10.29 17.34 -1.21
N ASN A 225 -11.22 16.40 -0.98
CA ASN A 225 -11.12 15.41 0.08
C ASN A 225 -9.86 14.55 -0.09
N HIS A 226 -9.55 14.14 -1.32
CA HIS A 226 -8.33 13.40 -1.64
C HIS A 226 -7.07 14.23 -1.39
N ALA A 227 -7.09 15.53 -1.70
CA ALA A 227 -5.98 16.43 -1.39
C ALA A 227 -5.73 16.53 0.13
N LYS A 228 -6.78 16.54 0.95
CA LYS A 228 -6.65 16.47 2.41
C LYS A 228 -6.11 15.14 2.92
N GLN A 229 -6.51 14.02 2.31
CA GLN A 229 -5.92 12.72 2.62
C GLN A 229 -4.41 12.70 2.31
N VAL A 230 -4.00 13.26 1.17
CA VAL A 230 -2.58 13.42 0.83
C VAL A 230 -1.84 14.28 1.86
N GLU A 231 -2.42 15.42 2.27
CA GLU A 231 -1.82 16.30 3.29
C GLU A 231 -1.62 15.56 4.61
N HIS A 232 -2.61 14.78 5.07
CA HIS A 232 -2.49 13.97 6.27
C HIS A 232 -1.41 12.89 6.14
N ALA A 233 -1.37 12.17 5.02
CA ALA A 233 -0.35 11.15 4.77
C ALA A 233 1.07 11.77 4.73
N GLN A 234 1.22 12.97 4.15
CA GLN A 234 2.49 13.70 4.13
C GLN A 234 2.93 14.12 5.55
N ALA A 235 1.98 14.56 6.39
CA ALA A 235 2.28 14.89 7.78
C ALA A 235 2.77 13.67 8.58
N VAL A 236 2.15 12.50 8.34
CA VAL A 236 2.58 11.23 8.95
C VAL A 236 3.98 10.84 8.48
N ASP A 237 4.27 10.90 7.17
CA ASP A 237 5.61 10.60 6.62
C ASP A 237 6.68 11.53 7.20
N ALA A 238 6.39 12.84 7.25
CA ALA A 238 7.27 13.84 7.82
C ALA A 238 7.55 13.57 9.30
N TYR A 239 6.53 13.19 10.07
CA TYR A 239 6.70 12.82 11.47
C TYR A 239 7.55 11.56 11.63
N MET A 240 7.34 10.51 10.82
CA MET A 240 8.17 9.29 10.85
C MET A 240 9.66 9.56 10.54
N ARG A 241 9.95 10.62 9.79
CA ARG A 241 11.33 11.04 9.49
C ARG A 241 11.95 11.88 10.61
N THR A 242 11.16 12.76 11.21
CA THR A 242 11.64 13.77 12.17
C THR A 242 11.56 13.35 13.63
N LYS A 243 10.71 12.38 13.99
CA LYS A 243 10.60 11.87 15.37
C LYS A 243 11.96 11.37 15.88
N PHE A 244 12.19 11.49 17.18
CA PHE A 244 13.45 11.07 17.80
C PHE A 244 13.73 9.57 17.63
N SER A 245 12.73 8.73 17.92
CA SER A 245 12.82 7.26 17.79
C SER A 245 12.63 6.82 16.33
N ASN A 246 13.48 7.33 15.44
CA ASN A 246 13.46 7.03 14.02
C ASN A 246 14.43 5.87 13.68
N ARG A 247 14.47 5.53 12.39
CA ARG A 247 15.37 4.50 11.87
C ARG A 247 16.84 4.79 12.21
N GLU A 248 17.28 6.04 12.05
CA GLU A 248 18.67 6.46 12.24
C GLU A 248 19.13 6.25 13.68
N LEU A 249 18.27 6.56 14.67
CA LEU A 249 18.56 6.29 16.08
C LEU A 249 18.81 4.80 16.32
N TYR A 250 17.92 3.92 15.84
CA TYR A 250 18.06 2.49 16.06
C TYR A 250 19.23 1.88 15.27
N ASP A 251 19.55 2.42 14.10
CA ASP A 251 20.75 2.02 13.36
C ASP A 251 22.03 2.38 14.13
N TRP A 252 22.12 3.62 14.63
CA TRP A 252 23.22 4.04 15.51
C TRP A 252 23.30 3.17 16.78
N MET A 253 22.18 2.94 17.47
CA MET A 253 22.14 2.08 18.66
C MET A 253 22.62 0.67 18.34
N SER A 254 22.17 0.08 17.22
CA SER A 254 22.58 -1.27 16.82
C SER A 254 24.09 -1.36 16.57
N SER A 255 24.68 -0.31 15.99
CA SER A 255 26.13 -0.21 15.75
C SER A 255 26.91 -0.13 17.07
N GLN A 256 26.50 0.77 17.98
CA GLN A 256 27.15 0.92 19.29
C GLN A 256 27.03 -0.35 20.14
N LEU A 257 25.84 -0.95 20.17
CA LEU A 257 25.58 -2.19 20.92
C LEU A 257 26.36 -3.37 20.33
N ALA A 258 26.50 -3.47 19.01
CA ALA A 258 27.29 -4.53 18.39
C ALA A 258 28.77 -4.46 18.78
N THR A 259 29.35 -3.26 18.82
CA THR A 259 30.73 -3.05 19.29
C THR A 259 30.89 -3.46 20.75
N LEU A 260 30.01 -2.97 21.63
CA LEU A 260 30.07 -3.28 23.06
C LEU A 260 29.84 -4.77 23.33
N TYR A 261 28.92 -5.39 22.60
CA TYR A 261 28.60 -6.81 22.69
C TYR A 261 29.81 -7.68 22.31
N PHE A 262 30.50 -7.36 21.21
CA PHE A 262 31.70 -8.09 20.78
C PHE A 262 32.85 -7.94 21.79
N GLN A 263 33.11 -6.73 22.29
CA GLN A 263 34.15 -6.49 23.30
C GLN A 263 33.85 -7.24 24.61
N THR A 264 32.60 -7.19 25.06
CA THR A 264 32.16 -7.92 26.26
C THR A 264 32.29 -9.43 26.08
N ASN A 265 32.00 -9.95 24.88
CA ASN A 265 32.18 -11.37 24.57
C ASN A 265 33.65 -11.80 24.72
N GLN A 266 34.60 -11.00 24.22
CA GLN A 266 36.03 -11.30 24.38
C GLN A 266 36.43 -11.37 25.86
N LEU A 267 36.02 -10.37 26.65
CA LEU A 267 36.30 -10.33 28.09
C LEU A 267 35.66 -11.50 28.85
N ALA A 268 34.40 -11.80 28.55
CA ALA A 268 33.67 -12.92 29.16
C ALA A 268 34.33 -14.26 28.84
N PHE A 269 34.73 -14.47 27.58
CA PHE A 269 35.43 -15.67 27.15
C PHE A 269 36.80 -15.84 27.81
N ASP A 270 37.60 -14.77 27.87
CA ASP A 270 38.89 -14.79 28.54
C ASP A 270 38.76 -15.13 30.03
N LEU A 271 37.75 -14.57 30.69
CA LEU A 271 37.49 -14.84 32.10
C LEU A 271 36.97 -16.26 32.34
N ALA A 272 36.12 -16.79 31.44
CA ALA A 272 35.69 -18.19 31.48
C ALA A 272 36.87 -19.16 31.30
N LYS A 273 37.81 -18.84 30.41
CA LYS A 273 39.05 -19.61 30.27
C LYS A 273 39.93 -19.55 31.52
N ARG A 274 40.01 -18.41 32.20
CA ARG A 274 40.69 -18.33 33.52
C ARG A 274 39.98 -19.16 34.58
N ALA A 275 38.65 -19.15 34.61
CA ALA A 275 37.88 -20.01 35.53
C ALA A 275 38.17 -21.49 35.26
N GLU A 276 38.19 -21.92 34.00
CA GLU A 276 38.55 -23.29 33.62
C GLU A 276 39.97 -23.67 34.08
N ARG A 277 40.96 -22.77 33.93
CA ARG A 277 42.33 -23.03 34.43
C ARG A 277 42.37 -23.15 35.96
N ALA A 278 41.66 -22.28 36.68
CA ALA A 278 41.56 -22.35 38.14
C ALA A 278 40.93 -23.67 38.58
N TYR A 279 39.85 -24.10 37.92
CA TYR A 279 39.20 -25.40 38.11
C TYR A 279 40.20 -26.55 37.92
N ARG A 280 40.91 -26.57 36.80
CA ARG A 280 41.88 -27.65 36.48
C ARG A 280 43.03 -27.69 37.47
N HIS A 281 43.50 -26.54 37.93
CA HIS A 281 44.59 -26.46 38.92
C HIS A 281 44.13 -26.86 40.33
N GLU A 282 42.98 -26.35 40.78
CA GLU A 282 42.44 -26.60 42.13
C GLU A 282 41.95 -28.03 42.34
N LEU A 283 41.54 -28.73 41.29
CA LEU A 283 41.16 -30.15 41.38
C LEU A 283 42.20 -31.07 40.75
N ALA A 284 43.31 -30.48 40.29
CA ALA A 284 44.44 -31.16 39.66
C ALA A 284 44.00 -32.16 38.57
N ILE A 285 43.11 -31.68 37.71
CA ILE A 285 42.52 -32.42 36.60
C ILE A 285 43.60 -32.81 35.60
N ASP A 286 43.51 -34.04 35.09
CA ASP A 286 44.43 -34.54 34.07
C ASP A 286 44.44 -33.60 32.84
N PRO A 287 45.63 -33.15 32.37
CA PRO A 287 45.77 -32.40 31.12
C PRO A 287 45.12 -33.10 29.91
N ALA A 288 45.02 -34.43 29.91
CA ALA A 288 44.37 -35.21 28.85
C ALA A 288 42.85 -35.06 28.82
N GLU A 289 42.20 -34.63 29.91
CA GLU A 289 40.76 -34.38 29.90
C GLU A 289 40.39 -33.20 28.97
N PRO A 290 39.31 -33.30 28.19
CA PRO A 290 38.91 -32.24 27.29
C PRO A 290 38.44 -30.99 28.07
N PRO A 291 38.73 -29.78 27.57
CA PRO A 291 38.20 -28.55 28.17
C PRO A 291 36.68 -28.49 28.06
N ILE A 292 36.03 -28.02 29.12
CA ILE A 292 34.58 -27.77 29.18
C ILE A 292 34.25 -26.50 28.40
N ILE A 293 35.07 -25.44 28.54
CA ILE A 293 34.89 -24.19 27.82
C ILE A 293 35.49 -24.33 26.42
N LYS A 294 34.66 -24.26 25.38
CA LYS A 294 35.05 -24.47 23.98
C LYS A 294 35.29 -23.15 23.25
N PHE A 295 36.04 -23.17 22.17
CA PHE A 295 36.09 -22.01 21.27
C PHE A 295 34.86 -21.99 20.35
N GLY A 296 34.48 -20.81 19.84
CA GLY A 296 33.45 -20.69 18.81
C GLY A 296 32.04 -20.37 19.32
N TYR A 297 31.90 -19.81 20.52
CA TYR A 297 30.59 -19.31 20.98
C TYR A 297 30.04 -18.17 20.12
N TRP A 298 30.93 -17.40 19.49
CA TRP A 298 30.58 -16.29 18.60
C TRP A 298 30.29 -16.77 17.18
N ASP A 299 29.08 -16.52 16.70
CA ASP A 299 28.66 -16.80 15.33
C ASP A 299 28.57 -15.49 14.52
N SER A 300 29.51 -15.26 13.62
CA SER A 300 29.56 -14.05 12.79
C SER A 300 28.36 -13.91 11.84
N LEU A 301 27.73 -15.00 11.41
CA LEU A 301 26.58 -14.95 10.49
C LEU A 301 25.35 -14.35 11.19
N HIS A 302 25.18 -14.67 12.47
CA HIS A 302 24.07 -14.21 13.29
C HIS A 302 24.47 -13.08 14.25
N LYS A 303 25.50 -12.30 13.90
CA LYS A 303 26.00 -11.15 14.70
C LYS A 303 26.36 -11.51 16.15
N GLY A 304 26.74 -12.76 16.38
CA GLY A 304 27.11 -13.30 17.68
C GLY A 304 25.94 -13.54 18.63
N LEU A 305 24.68 -13.43 18.19
CA LEU A 305 23.52 -13.69 19.05
C LEU A 305 23.60 -15.10 19.66
N LEU A 306 23.10 -15.24 20.88
CA LEU A 306 23.15 -16.47 21.69
C LEU A 306 24.54 -16.86 22.25
N ALA A 307 25.58 -16.05 22.05
CA ALA A 307 26.91 -16.35 22.57
C ALA A 307 26.94 -16.39 24.11
N GLY A 308 26.19 -15.50 24.79
CA GLY A 308 26.13 -15.46 26.26
C GLY A 308 25.36 -16.62 26.88
N GLU A 309 24.31 -17.10 26.21
CA GLU A 309 23.52 -18.25 26.59
C GLU A 309 24.39 -19.50 26.55
N ARG A 310 25.09 -19.71 25.43
CA ARG A 310 26.01 -20.85 25.25
C ARG A 310 27.17 -20.81 26.25
N LEU A 311 27.85 -19.67 26.38
CA LEU A 311 28.97 -19.51 27.31
C LEU A 311 28.53 -19.72 28.76
N GLY A 312 27.40 -19.11 29.15
CA GLY A 312 26.91 -19.24 30.52
C GLY A 312 26.44 -20.67 30.84
N HIS A 313 25.89 -21.40 29.86
CA HIS A 313 25.58 -22.82 30.06
C HIS A 313 26.85 -23.66 30.30
N ASP A 314 27.92 -23.43 29.56
CA ASP A 314 29.18 -24.14 29.80
C ASP A 314 29.84 -23.72 31.13
N LEU A 315 29.62 -22.49 31.61
CA LEU A 315 30.02 -22.08 32.97
C LEU A 315 29.22 -22.79 34.06
N GLU A 316 27.92 -23.02 33.87
CA GLU A 316 27.09 -23.83 34.78
C GLU A 316 27.58 -25.28 34.81
N ARG A 317 27.91 -25.85 33.64
CA ARG A 317 28.52 -27.19 33.54
C ARG A 317 29.87 -27.27 34.24
N LEU A 318 30.67 -26.20 34.16
CA LEU A 318 31.96 -26.11 34.84
C LEU A 318 31.79 -26.04 36.37
N ASP A 319 30.77 -25.33 36.87
CA ASP A 319 30.46 -25.26 38.30
C ASP A 319 30.02 -26.62 38.85
N LEU A 320 29.11 -27.29 38.12
CA LEU A 320 28.64 -28.63 38.49
C LEU A 320 29.80 -29.64 38.52
N ALA A 321 30.68 -29.60 37.52
CA ALA A 321 31.88 -30.45 37.51
C ALA A 321 32.82 -30.15 38.68
N TYR A 322 32.90 -28.89 39.14
CA TYR A 322 33.67 -28.56 40.35
C TYR A 322 33.00 -29.14 41.58
N MET A 323 31.70 -28.94 41.76
CA MET A 323 30.97 -29.42 42.95
C MET A 323 31.00 -30.95 43.08
N ASP A 324 30.90 -31.68 41.97
CA ASP A 324 30.93 -33.15 41.98
C ASP A 324 32.30 -33.72 42.37
N ARG A 325 33.38 -32.98 42.09
CA ARG A 325 34.77 -33.40 42.31
C ARG A 325 35.42 -32.73 43.54
N ASP A 326 34.85 -31.64 44.04
CA ASP A 326 35.28 -30.92 45.25
C ASP A 326 34.90 -31.72 46.49
N VAL A 327 35.73 -32.71 46.81
CA VAL A 327 35.63 -33.50 48.02
C VAL A 327 36.58 -32.98 49.09
N ARG A 328 36.23 -33.20 50.35
CA ARG A 328 37.09 -32.79 51.46
C ARG A 328 38.35 -33.66 51.51
N GLU A 329 39.48 -33.08 51.14
CA GLU A 329 40.79 -33.73 51.18
C GLU A 329 41.33 -33.83 52.62
N LEU A 330 42.29 -34.76 52.82
CA LEU A 330 43.01 -34.91 54.07
C LEU A 330 44.04 -33.78 54.25
N GLU A 331 43.79 -32.90 55.22
CA GLU A 331 44.72 -31.81 55.54
C GLU A 331 45.83 -32.31 56.47
N LEU A 332 47.01 -32.60 55.91
CA LEU A 332 48.17 -33.08 56.65
C LEU A 332 49.11 -31.95 57.06
N ARG A 333 49.71 -32.07 58.25
CA ARG A 333 50.78 -31.19 58.72
C ARG A 333 52.05 -32.00 58.98
N LYS A 334 53.13 -31.69 58.26
CA LYS A 334 54.48 -32.20 58.51
C LYS A 334 55.37 -31.06 59.00
N SER A 335 56.05 -31.27 60.12
CA SER A 335 57.13 -30.39 60.55
C SER A 335 58.44 -31.03 60.10
N VAL A 336 59.28 -30.26 59.41
CA VAL A 336 60.55 -30.74 58.86
C VAL A 336 61.66 -29.90 59.46
N SER A 337 62.60 -30.54 60.15
CA SER A 337 63.80 -29.89 60.68
C SER A 337 64.90 -29.94 59.63
N LEU A 338 65.45 -28.76 59.26
CA LEU A 338 66.59 -28.71 58.34
C LEU A 338 67.80 -29.48 58.88
N ALA A 339 67.98 -29.52 60.21
CA ALA A 339 69.06 -30.28 60.83
C ALA A 339 68.95 -31.80 60.60
N GLU A 340 67.73 -32.32 60.46
CA GLU A 340 67.47 -33.74 60.25
C GLU A 340 67.49 -34.13 58.78
N VAL A 341 67.04 -33.23 57.90
CA VAL A 341 66.98 -33.50 56.45
C VAL A 341 68.31 -33.24 55.77
N ASP A 342 68.97 -32.12 56.10
CA ASP A 342 70.22 -31.72 55.46
C ASP A 342 71.07 -30.83 56.40
N ALA A 343 71.92 -31.48 57.19
CA ALA A 343 72.79 -30.83 58.16
C ALA A 343 73.88 -29.96 57.50
N GLU A 344 74.27 -30.26 56.26
CA GLU A 344 75.25 -29.47 55.50
C GLU A 344 74.62 -28.15 55.05
N GLN A 345 73.39 -28.18 54.53
CA GLN A 345 72.65 -26.97 54.18
C GLN A 345 72.37 -26.08 55.40
N LEU A 346 72.16 -26.67 56.59
CA LEU A 346 72.06 -25.89 57.82
C LEU A 346 73.37 -25.16 58.16
N ARG A 347 74.54 -25.78 57.92
CA ARG A 347 75.84 -25.13 58.10
C ARG A 347 76.03 -24.00 57.09
N SER A 348 75.74 -24.26 55.82
CA SER A 348 75.77 -23.25 54.75
C SER A 348 74.86 -22.06 55.05
N LEU A 349 73.65 -22.31 55.58
CA LEU A 349 72.75 -21.25 56.02
C LEU A 349 73.35 -20.38 57.12
N ARG A 350 74.08 -20.97 58.09
CA ARG A 350 74.74 -20.24 59.19
C ARG A 350 75.93 -19.42 58.71
N GLU A 351 76.68 -19.91 57.73
CA GLU A 351 77.91 -19.27 57.25
C GLU A 351 77.64 -18.22 56.16
N THR A 352 76.68 -18.47 55.27
CA THR A 352 76.43 -17.65 54.07
C THR A 352 75.10 -16.90 54.07
N GLY A 353 74.18 -17.25 54.99
CA GLY A 353 72.84 -16.66 55.07
C GLY A 353 71.84 -17.18 54.04
N ARG A 354 72.20 -18.16 53.20
CA ARG A 354 71.31 -18.81 52.23
C ARG A 354 71.53 -20.32 52.22
N CYS A 355 70.48 -21.08 51.92
CA CYS A 355 70.56 -22.52 51.67
C CYS A 355 69.45 -22.95 50.71
N ASP A 356 69.72 -23.98 49.92
CA ASP A 356 68.74 -24.65 49.08
C ASP A 356 68.64 -26.09 49.55
N PHE A 357 67.44 -26.54 49.89
CA PHE A 357 67.20 -27.91 50.34
C PHE A 357 65.98 -28.49 49.66
N GLY A 358 66.04 -29.79 49.37
CA GLY A 358 64.92 -30.56 48.86
C GLY A 358 64.23 -31.32 49.98
N ILE A 359 62.90 -31.37 49.97
CA ILE A 359 62.15 -32.25 50.87
C ILE A 359 61.84 -33.54 50.09
N PRO A 360 62.51 -34.67 50.38
CA PRO A 360 62.28 -35.92 49.65
C PRO A 360 60.88 -36.47 49.93
N GLU A 361 60.28 -37.09 48.90
CA GLU A 361 58.93 -37.69 48.98
C GLU A 361 58.82 -38.75 50.07
N VAL A 362 59.91 -39.48 50.31
CA VAL A 362 60.04 -40.52 51.35
C VAL A 362 59.63 -40.03 52.73
N LEU A 363 59.90 -38.76 53.07
CA LEU A 363 59.52 -38.19 54.39
C LEU A 363 58.01 -38.15 54.62
N PHE A 364 57.22 -38.09 53.55
CA PHE A 364 55.77 -38.10 53.60
C PHE A 364 55.22 -39.53 53.48
N ASP A 365 55.87 -40.40 52.72
CA ASP A 365 55.48 -41.82 52.58
C ASP A 365 55.62 -42.59 53.89
N LEU A 366 56.63 -42.26 54.70
CA LEU A 366 56.86 -42.88 56.01
C LEU A 366 55.71 -42.59 56.99
N ASP A 367 55.15 -41.38 56.96
CA ASP A 367 54.05 -41.02 57.84
C ASP A 367 52.70 -41.55 57.32
N HIS A 368 52.52 -41.54 55.99
CA HIS A 368 51.25 -41.84 55.33
C HIS A 368 51.47 -42.67 54.05
N PRO A 369 51.67 -43.99 54.16
CA PRO A 369 51.95 -44.85 53.02
C PRO A 369 50.76 -44.89 52.04
N GLY A 370 51.06 -44.82 50.74
CA GLY A 370 50.05 -44.91 49.67
C GLY A 370 49.25 -43.62 49.40
N HIS A 371 49.58 -42.51 50.07
CA HIS A 371 48.97 -41.21 49.76
C HIS A 371 49.44 -40.67 48.41
N TYR A 372 48.49 -40.43 47.51
CA TYR A 372 48.69 -39.87 46.16
C TYR A 372 48.23 -38.40 46.10
N MET A 373 48.69 -37.65 45.09
CA MET A 373 48.27 -36.27 44.78
C MET A 373 48.48 -35.24 45.90
N ARG A 374 49.68 -35.22 46.49
CA ARG A 374 50.02 -34.29 47.58
C ARG A 374 50.20 -32.87 47.05
N ARG A 375 49.55 -31.90 47.69
CA ARG A 375 49.62 -30.48 47.31
C ARG A 375 49.93 -29.60 48.50
N ILE A 376 50.82 -28.64 48.29
CA ILE A 376 51.21 -27.70 49.33
C ILE A 376 50.12 -26.64 49.48
N ARG A 377 49.47 -26.62 50.65
CA ARG A 377 48.49 -25.58 50.99
C ARG A 377 49.14 -24.32 51.56
N ALA A 378 50.10 -24.50 52.47
CA ALA A 378 50.80 -23.41 53.13
C ALA A 378 52.15 -23.91 53.66
N VAL A 379 53.16 -23.04 53.60
CA VAL A 379 54.48 -23.26 54.23
C VAL A 379 54.63 -22.24 55.35
N ARG A 380 55.05 -22.70 56.53
CA ARG A 380 55.38 -21.85 57.67
C ARG A 380 56.81 -22.15 58.09
N LEU A 381 57.65 -21.13 58.13
CA LEU A 381 59.02 -21.23 58.59
C LEU A 381 59.08 -20.84 60.07
N THR A 382 59.76 -21.65 60.88
CA THR A 382 60.08 -21.32 62.28
C THR A 382 61.58 -21.43 62.46
N ILE A 383 62.21 -20.35 62.93
CA ILE A 383 63.65 -20.30 63.18
C ILE A 383 63.85 -20.25 64.70
N PRO A 384 64.25 -21.36 65.35
CA PRO A 384 64.56 -21.35 66.77
C PRO A 384 65.92 -20.68 66.97
N ALA A 385 65.91 -19.37 67.19
CA ALA A 385 67.08 -18.58 67.54
C ALA A 385 66.88 -17.94 68.92
N VAL A 386 67.96 -17.79 69.68
CA VAL A 386 67.96 -16.91 70.85
C VAL A 386 67.93 -15.47 70.31
N SER A 387 66.75 -14.91 70.12
CA SER A 387 66.63 -13.48 69.86
C SER A 387 66.91 -12.77 71.18
N PHE A 388 68.00 -12.00 71.24
CA PHE A 388 68.13 -10.96 72.25
C PHE A 388 67.04 -9.92 71.96
N MET A 389 65.88 -10.07 72.60
CA MET A 389 64.89 -9.00 72.68
C MET A 389 65.44 -7.98 73.68
N SER A 390 66.38 -7.13 73.23
CA SER A 390 66.67 -5.88 73.92
C SER A 390 65.41 -5.04 73.83
N ILE A 391 64.66 -4.98 74.92
CA ILE A 391 63.72 -3.90 75.20
C ILE A 391 64.57 -2.64 75.27
N ILE A 392 64.72 -1.96 74.13
CA ILE A 392 65.13 -0.56 74.09
C ILE A 392 63.82 0.22 74.08
N PHE A 393 63.45 0.74 75.25
CA PHE A 393 62.66 1.97 75.29
C PHE A 393 63.49 3.04 74.58
N TRP A 394 62.99 3.52 73.44
CA TRP A 394 62.74 4.93 73.11
C TRP A 394 62.10 5.02 71.72
#